data_AF-A0A8H8MKU7-F1
#
_entry.id   AF-A0A8H8MKU7-F1
#
_cell.length_a   1.000
_cell.length_b   1.000
_cell.length_c   1.000
_cell.angle_alpha   90.00
_cell.angle_beta   90.00
_cell.angle_gamma   90.00
#
_symmetry.space_group_name_H-M   'P 1'
#
loop_
_entity.id
_entity.type
_entity.pdbx_description
1 polymer ?
#
loop_
_entity_poly.entity_id
_entity_poly.type
_entity_poly.pdbx_seq_one_letter_code
_entity_poly.pdbx_strand_id
1 'polypeptide(L)'
;MFTHYTGIEGGPTRVFCFCDPNGNLGVYTTVMVAGVRLDLASSTMVLDAAVVPLSVSKMPLLLPGIQALHSSGGKQVEQLLTDETEIVAWKRLVPALVERCRTWSHKPSCEYISANKIPLSVEASYSPICSCGEGIGFTSPEWNVSWWTGLLPQATRIAISPMFAVSYLDKVGGELARMMESRSAAPVGIEKSSTTVVFCRGLFH
;
A
#
# COMPACT_ATOMS: atom_id res chain seq x y z
N MET A 1 -3.71 2.62 7.84
CA MET A 1 -3.97 1.16 7.65
C MET A 1 -4.21 0.41 8.96
N PHE A 2 -3.27 0.32 9.92
CA PHE A 2 -3.48 -0.46 11.16
C PHE A 2 -4.68 0.02 12.00
N THR A 3 -4.76 1.33 12.26
CA THR A 3 -5.85 1.96 13.05
C THR A 3 -7.23 1.77 12.41
N HIS A 4 -7.27 1.90 11.08
CA HIS A 4 -8.46 1.66 10.25
C HIS A 4 -8.88 0.19 10.27
N TYR A 5 -7.95 -0.75 10.14
CA TYR A 5 -8.27 -2.18 10.22
C TYR A 5 -8.84 -2.57 11.58
N THR A 6 -8.29 -2.03 12.67
CA THR A 6 -8.80 -2.28 14.02
C THR A 6 -10.11 -1.53 14.33
N GLY A 7 -10.56 -0.64 13.43
CA GLY A 7 -11.81 0.10 13.56
C GLY A 7 -11.78 1.25 14.56
N ILE A 8 -10.60 1.70 14.99
CA ILE A 8 -10.44 2.82 15.92
C ILE A 8 -11.02 4.12 15.32
N GLU A 9 -10.99 4.25 14.00
CA GLU A 9 -11.37 5.47 13.27
C GLU A 9 -12.77 5.43 12.62
N GLY A 10 -13.68 4.56 13.10
CA GLY A 10 -15.08 4.56 12.64
C GLY A 10 -15.57 3.28 11.95
N GLY A 11 -14.82 2.19 12.05
CA GLY A 11 -15.18 0.85 11.59
C GLY A 11 -14.00 0.11 10.95
N PRO A 12 -13.97 -1.24 10.98
CA PRO A 12 -12.83 -1.99 10.46
C PRO A 12 -12.76 -1.94 8.93
N THR A 13 -11.76 -1.25 8.40
CA THR A 13 -11.40 -1.28 6.98
C THR A 13 -10.62 -2.55 6.67
N ARG A 14 -11.08 -3.34 5.69
CA ARG A 14 -10.40 -4.58 5.28
C ARG A 14 -9.75 -4.49 3.91
N VAL A 15 -10.08 -3.46 3.12
CA VAL A 15 -9.54 -3.28 1.78
C VAL A 15 -9.04 -1.85 1.64
N PHE A 16 -7.80 -1.72 1.18
CA PHE A 16 -7.13 -0.44 0.96
C PHE A 16 -6.77 -0.33 -0.52
N CYS A 17 -7.31 0.68 -1.19
CA CYS A 17 -7.06 0.96 -2.59
C CYS A 17 -6.13 2.16 -2.70
N PHE A 18 -4.95 1.98 -3.28
CA PHE A 18 -4.01 3.06 -3.51
C PHE A 18 -4.40 3.79 -4.80
N CYS A 19 -4.63 5.09 -4.67
CA CYS A 19 -5.12 5.95 -5.74
C CYS A 19 -4.07 7.00 -6.05
N ASP A 20 -3.83 7.23 -7.33
CA ASP A 20 -3.11 8.40 -7.81
C ASP A 20 -4.13 9.53 -8.05
N PRO A 21 -4.16 10.59 -7.22
CA PRO A 21 -5.14 11.67 -7.37
C PRO A 21 -4.83 12.59 -8.56
N ASN A 22 -3.57 12.61 -9.04
CA ASN A 22 -3.11 13.53 -10.07
C ASN A 22 -2.96 12.85 -11.43
N GLY A 23 -2.80 11.53 -11.45
CA GLY A 23 -2.75 10.73 -12.67
C GLY A 23 -4.11 10.31 -13.19
N ASN A 24 -4.16 10.02 -14.49
CA ASN A 24 -5.36 9.49 -15.18
C ASN A 24 -5.68 8.02 -14.84
N LEU A 25 -4.94 7.38 -13.92
CA LEU A 25 -5.03 5.95 -13.65
C LEU A 25 -6.08 5.57 -12.60
N GLY A 26 -6.40 6.46 -11.66
CA GLY A 26 -7.23 6.13 -10.51
C GLY A 26 -6.54 5.14 -9.57
N VAL A 27 -7.19 4.01 -9.27
CA VAL A 27 -6.64 2.97 -8.38
C VAL A 27 -5.56 2.17 -9.13
N TYR A 28 -4.37 2.04 -8.57
CA TYR A 28 -3.27 1.26 -9.18
C TYR A 28 -2.86 0.03 -8.36
N THR A 29 -3.29 -0.08 -7.11
CA THR A 29 -3.00 -1.24 -6.26
C THR A 29 -4.12 -1.42 -5.23
N THR A 30 -4.53 -2.67 -5.02
CA THR A 30 -5.49 -3.04 -3.98
C THR A 30 -4.83 -3.96 -2.97
N VAL A 31 -5.02 -3.69 -1.69
CA VAL A 31 -4.53 -4.50 -0.56
C VAL A 31 -5.73 -4.98 0.25
N MET A 32 -5.89 -6.30 0.37
CA MET A 32 -6.93 -6.95 1.18
C MET A 32 -6.31 -7.51 2.45
N VAL A 33 -6.78 -7.09 3.61
CA VAL A 33 -6.21 -7.45 4.92
C VAL A 33 -7.04 -8.55 5.58
N ALA A 34 -6.44 -9.72 5.76
CA ALA A 34 -7.07 -10.84 6.45
C ALA A 34 -7.04 -10.66 7.97
N GLY A 35 -5.90 -10.22 8.52
CA GLY A 35 -5.65 -10.25 9.96
C GLY A 35 -4.44 -9.45 10.41
N VAL A 36 -4.36 -9.19 11.71
CA VAL A 36 -3.11 -8.83 12.39
C VAL A 36 -2.45 -10.12 12.89
N ARG A 37 -1.16 -10.30 12.61
CA ARG A 37 -0.35 -11.44 13.09
C ARG A 37 0.88 -10.95 13.82
N LEU A 38 1.38 -11.74 14.76
CA LEU A 38 2.68 -11.53 15.37
C LEU A 38 3.74 -12.23 14.52
N ASP A 39 4.68 -11.47 13.97
CA ASP A 39 5.89 -12.05 13.41
C ASP A 39 6.93 -12.24 14.51
N LEU A 40 7.14 -13.51 14.86
CA LEU A 40 8.10 -13.91 15.88
C LEU A 40 9.54 -13.62 15.47
N ALA A 41 9.87 -13.65 14.18
CA ALA A 41 11.24 -13.46 13.71
C ALA A 41 11.72 -12.01 13.89
N SER A 42 10.83 -11.03 13.74
CA SER A 42 11.14 -9.61 13.98
C SER A 42 10.52 -9.05 15.26
N SER A 43 9.85 -9.88 16.06
CA SER A 43 9.14 -9.45 17.29
C SER A 43 8.19 -8.26 17.06
N THR A 44 7.54 -8.21 15.90
CA THR A 44 6.62 -7.12 15.51
C THR A 44 5.26 -7.66 15.11
N MET A 45 4.23 -6.85 15.29
CA MET A 45 2.94 -7.11 14.65
C MET A 45 3.01 -6.75 13.17
N VAL A 46 2.29 -7.49 12.33
CA VAL A 46 2.13 -7.25 10.90
C VAL A 46 0.68 -7.41 10.48
N LEU A 47 0.28 -6.71 9.42
CA LEU A 47 -0.93 -7.02 8.68
C LEU A 47 -0.61 -8.17 7.72
N ASP A 48 -1.33 -9.28 7.88
CA ASP A 48 -1.37 -10.37 6.90
C ASP A 48 -2.36 -9.99 5.80
N ALA A 49 -1.83 -9.71 4.61
CA ALA A 49 -2.60 -9.11 3.54
C ALA A 49 -2.28 -9.74 2.18
N ALA A 50 -3.14 -9.48 1.21
CA ALA A 50 -3.01 -9.88 -0.18
C ALA A 50 -2.96 -8.61 -1.04
N VAL A 51 -1.94 -8.48 -1.88
CA VAL A 51 -1.77 -7.33 -2.79
C VAL A 51 -2.12 -7.73 -4.21
N VAL A 52 -2.85 -6.85 -4.89
CA VAL A 52 -3.18 -6.95 -6.31
C VAL A 52 -2.73 -5.65 -6.99
N PRO A 53 -1.57 -5.66 -7.69
CA PRO A 53 -1.20 -4.56 -8.58
C PRO A 53 -2.15 -4.51 -9.77
N LEU A 54 -2.84 -3.39 -9.97
CA LEU A 54 -3.76 -3.21 -11.09
C LEU A 54 -2.96 -2.81 -12.34
N SER A 55 -2.47 -3.82 -13.07
CA SER A 55 -1.79 -3.62 -14.34
C SER A 55 -2.76 -3.73 -15.51
N VAL A 56 -2.57 -2.91 -16.55
CA VAL A 56 -3.41 -2.87 -17.76
C VAL A 56 -3.63 -4.26 -18.36
N SER A 57 -2.59 -5.10 -18.41
CA SER A 57 -2.65 -6.46 -18.95
C SER A 57 -3.54 -7.43 -18.16
N LYS A 58 -3.79 -7.15 -16.88
CA LYS A 58 -4.59 -8.01 -15.99
C LYS A 58 -6.01 -7.48 -15.75
N MET A 59 -6.31 -6.26 -16.20
CA MET A 59 -7.62 -5.64 -15.98
C MET A 59 -8.81 -6.51 -16.41
N PRO A 60 -8.80 -7.22 -17.56
CA PRO A 60 -9.91 -8.09 -17.93
C PRO A 60 -10.18 -9.21 -16.91
N LEU A 61 -9.13 -9.72 -16.25
CA LEU A 61 -9.24 -10.77 -15.22
C LEU A 61 -9.72 -10.21 -13.87
N LEU A 62 -9.34 -8.96 -13.56
CA LEU A 62 -9.62 -8.32 -12.29
C LEU A 62 -10.99 -7.64 -12.23
N LEU A 63 -11.53 -7.25 -13.38
CA LEU A 63 -12.76 -6.46 -13.48
C LEU A 63 -13.95 -7.05 -12.69
N PRO A 64 -14.25 -8.36 -12.77
CA PRO A 64 -15.34 -8.95 -11.97
C PRO A 64 -15.10 -8.82 -10.46
N GLY A 65 -13.85 -8.98 -10.02
CA GLY A 65 -13.46 -8.84 -8.62
C GLY A 65 -13.56 -7.39 -8.14
N ILE A 66 -13.16 -6.43 -8.96
CA ILE A 66 -13.29 -4.99 -8.67
C ILE A 66 -14.77 -4.59 -8.58
N GLN A 67 -15.61 -5.10 -9.47
CA GLN A 67 -17.07 -4.87 -9.40
C GLN A 67 -17.67 -5.44 -8.11
N ALA A 68 -17.29 -6.66 -7.72
CA ALA A 68 -17.73 -7.25 -6.47
C ALA A 68 -17.26 -6.44 -5.24
N LEU A 69 -16.01 -5.95 -5.24
CA LEU A 69 -15.52 -5.05 -4.20
C LEU A 69 -16.37 -3.78 -4.09
N HIS A 70 -16.71 -3.16 -5.22
CA HIS A 70 -17.52 -1.93 -5.23
C HIS A 70 -18.95 -2.18 -4.74
N SER A 71 -19.60 -3.24 -5.25
CA SER A 71 -21.01 -3.53 -4.94
C SER A 71 -21.22 -4.14 -3.54
N SER A 72 -20.24 -4.87 -3.00
CA SER A 72 -20.40 -5.64 -1.75
C SER A 72 -19.42 -5.27 -0.65
N GLY A 73 -18.26 -4.67 -0.97
CA GLY A 73 -17.27 -4.24 0.02
C GLY A 73 -17.73 -3.04 0.85
N GLY A 74 -18.57 -2.17 0.28
CA GLY A 74 -19.25 -1.08 0.98
C GLY A 74 -18.32 -0.25 1.87
N LYS A 75 -18.62 -0.20 3.18
CA LYS A 75 -17.89 0.59 4.18
C LYS A 75 -16.53 0.01 4.61
N GLN A 76 -16.14 -1.18 4.12
CA GLN A 76 -14.88 -1.82 4.47
C GLN A 76 -13.75 -1.55 3.47
N VAL A 77 -14.02 -0.71 2.46
CA VAL A 77 -13.07 -0.29 1.43
C VAL A 77 -12.70 1.16 1.67
N GLU A 78 -11.40 1.44 1.63
CA GLU A 78 -10.87 2.78 1.82
C GLU A 78 -9.87 3.12 0.73
N GLN A 79 -9.90 4.36 0.27
CA GLN A 79 -8.95 4.86 -0.72
C GLN A 79 -7.83 5.63 0.00
N LEU A 80 -6.58 5.23 -0.25
CA LEU A 80 -5.41 6.01 0.13
C LEU A 80 -4.96 6.80 -1.09
N LEU A 81 -5.07 8.12 -0.99
CA LEU A 81 -4.49 9.03 -1.97
C LEU A 81 -2.99 9.02 -1.77
N THR A 82 -2.25 8.67 -2.82
CA THR A 82 -0.79 8.63 -2.80
C THR A 82 -0.24 9.60 -3.84
N ASP A 83 0.69 10.47 -3.44
CA ASP A 83 1.42 11.30 -4.39
C ASP A 83 2.45 10.50 -5.21
N GLU A 84 3.09 11.13 -6.20
CA GLU A 84 4.05 10.47 -7.08
C GLU A 84 5.23 9.82 -6.31
N THR A 85 5.69 10.46 -5.23
CA THR A 85 6.79 9.94 -4.42
C THR A 85 6.36 8.73 -3.60
N GLU A 86 5.15 8.76 -3.05
CA GLU A 86 4.54 7.67 -2.32
C GLU A 86 4.27 6.48 -3.22
N ILE A 87 3.81 6.70 -4.47
CA ILE A 87 3.65 5.64 -5.47
C ILE A 87 4.98 4.92 -5.68
N VAL A 88 6.07 5.66 -5.93
CA VAL A 88 7.39 5.06 -6.14
C VAL A 88 7.88 4.33 -4.88
N ALA A 89 7.64 4.90 -3.70
CA ALA A 89 8.00 4.26 -2.43
C ALA A 89 7.27 2.93 -2.24
N TRP A 90 5.94 2.90 -2.43
CA TRP A 90 5.15 1.68 -2.35
C TRP A 90 5.59 0.64 -3.39
N LYS A 91 5.81 1.04 -4.65
CA LYS A 91 6.27 0.12 -5.70
C LYS A 91 7.63 -0.50 -5.37
N ARG A 92 8.53 0.21 -4.70
CA ARG A 92 9.82 -0.33 -4.22
C ARG A 92 9.67 -1.21 -2.98
N LEU A 93 8.74 -0.87 -2.09
CA LEU A 93 8.52 -1.58 -0.82
C LEU A 93 7.81 -2.93 -1.03
N VAL A 94 6.78 -2.98 -1.88
CA VAL A 94 5.93 -4.15 -2.07
C VAL A 94 6.70 -5.45 -2.35
N PRO A 95 7.74 -5.49 -3.22
CA PRO A 95 8.56 -6.70 -3.40
C PRO A 95 9.14 -7.26 -2.11
N ALA A 96 9.67 -6.41 -1.22
CA ALA A 96 10.23 -6.86 0.05
C ALA A 96 9.16 -7.46 0.96
N LEU A 97 7.95 -6.88 0.97
CA LEU A 97 6.81 -7.40 1.74
C LEU A 97 6.30 -8.73 1.18
N VAL A 98 6.36 -8.93 -0.13
CA VAL A 98 6.03 -10.21 -0.81
C VAL A 98 7.05 -11.28 -0.44
N GLU A 99 8.35 -10.99 -0.59
CA GLU A 99 9.42 -11.96 -0.34
C GLU A 99 9.43 -12.44 1.12
N ARG A 100 9.05 -11.57 2.05
CA ARG A 100 8.87 -11.92 3.47
C ARG A 100 7.76 -12.95 3.71
N CYS A 101 6.78 -13.05 2.82
CA CYS A 101 5.69 -14.04 2.86
C CYS A 101 5.92 -15.25 1.95
N ARG A 102 7.05 -15.31 1.24
CA ARG A 102 7.26 -16.32 0.20
C ARG A 102 7.40 -17.72 0.78
N THR A 103 6.42 -18.56 0.47
CA THR A 103 6.44 -20.01 0.69
C THR A 103 6.61 -20.81 -0.61
N TRP A 104 6.74 -20.10 -1.73
CA TRP A 104 6.89 -20.68 -3.07
C TRP A 104 8.31 -20.46 -3.62
N SER A 105 8.63 -21.22 -4.67
CA SER A 105 9.83 -21.00 -5.48
C SER A 105 9.48 -20.20 -6.72
N HIS A 106 10.42 -19.41 -7.23
CA HIS A 106 10.25 -18.77 -8.52
C HIS A 106 10.14 -19.82 -9.63
N LYS A 107 9.29 -19.54 -10.60
CA LYS A 107 9.15 -20.36 -11.82
C LYS A 107 10.36 -20.08 -12.74
N PRO A 108 10.74 -21.00 -13.64
CA PRO A 108 11.76 -20.72 -14.66
C PRO A 108 11.41 -19.50 -15.54
N SER A 109 10.11 -19.24 -15.74
CA SER A 109 9.59 -18.07 -16.45
C SER A 109 9.41 -16.83 -15.57
N CYS A 110 10.03 -16.78 -14.39
CA CYS A 110 9.88 -15.66 -13.46
C CYS A 110 10.34 -14.35 -14.09
N GLU A 111 9.49 -13.32 -14.01
CA GLU A 111 9.74 -12.01 -14.58
C GLU A 111 10.95 -11.32 -13.94
N TYR A 112 11.19 -11.54 -12.64
CA TYR A 112 12.38 -11.02 -11.97
C TYR A 112 13.68 -11.58 -12.54
N ILE A 113 13.68 -12.87 -12.90
CA ILE A 113 14.85 -13.55 -13.47
C ILE A 113 15.05 -13.08 -14.91
N SER A 114 13.99 -13.11 -15.72
CA SER A 114 14.03 -12.71 -17.13
C SER A 114 14.44 -11.24 -17.32
N ALA A 115 13.95 -10.34 -16.45
CA ALA A 115 14.29 -8.92 -16.50
C ALA A 115 15.56 -8.56 -15.69
N ASN A 116 16.08 -9.50 -14.88
CA ASN A 116 17.15 -9.29 -13.91
C ASN A 116 16.99 -8.01 -13.07
N LYS A 117 15.76 -7.75 -12.59
CA LYS A 117 15.39 -6.47 -11.98
C LYS A 117 14.28 -6.62 -10.95
N ILE A 118 14.45 -5.96 -9.81
CA ILE A 118 13.45 -5.82 -8.74
C ILE A 118 13.45 -4.37 -8.24
N PRO A 119 12.30 -3.66 -8.16
CA PRO A 119 10.99 -4.05 -8.71
C PRO A 119 11.02 -4.11 -10.24
N LEU A 120 10.06 -4.83 -10.85
CA LEU A 120 9.91 -4.88 -12.31
C LEU A 120 9.70 -3.48 -12.90
N SER A 121 8.78 -2.73 -12.28
CA SER A 121 8.50 -1.33 -12.59
C SER A 121 8.11 -0.55 -11.35
N VAL A 122 8.35 0.77 -11.39
CA VAL A 122 7.85 1.74 -10.40
C VAL A 122 6.74 2.63 -10.97
N GLU A 123 6.38 2.42 -12.24
CA GLU A 123 5.27 3.13 -12.88
C GLU A 123 3.93 2.62 -12.35
N ALA A 124 2.96 3.52 -12.17
CA ALA A 124 1.66 3.20 -11.61
C ALA A 124 0.95 2.05 -12.36
N SER A 125 0.98 2.07 -13.69
CA SER A 125 0.28 1.14 -14.59
C SER A 125 0.83 -0.29 -14.65
N TYR A 126 1.98 -0.55 -14.03
CA TYR A 126 2.69 -1.82 -14.13
C TYR A 126 2.89 -2.47 -12.77
N SER A 127 2.94 -3.80 -12.75
CA SER A 127 3.22 -4.55 -11.52
C SER A 127 4.68 -4.35 -11.09
N PRO A 128 4.96 -4.06 -9.80
CA PRO A 128 6.33 -4.10 -9.27
C PRO A 128 6.83 -5.52 -8.99
N ILE A 129 5.92 -6.51 -8.98
CA ILE A 129 6.18 -7.89 -8.55
C ILE A 129 5.97 -8.94 -9.64
N CYS A 130 6.71 -10.05 -9.52
CA CYS A 130 6.55 -11.23 -10.36
C CYS A 130 5.24 -11.99 -10.09
N SER A 131 4.79 -12.80 -11.03
CA SER A 131 3.55 -13.59 -10.91
C SER A 131 3.73 -14.93 -10.19
N CYS A 132 4.93 -15.22 -9.67
CA CYS A 132 5.24 -16.53 -9.09
C CYS A 132 4.40 -16.86 -7.85
N GLY A 133 4.01 -15.83 -7.09
CA GLY A 133 3.25 -15.97 -5.84
C GLY A 133 1.75 -15.82 -5.96
N GLU A 134 1.23 -15.64 -7.17
CA GLU A 134 -0.19 -15.37 -7.38
C GLU A 134 -1.08 -16.54 -6.94
N GLY A 135 -2.09 -16.25 -6.13
CA GLY A 135 -3.06 -17.23 -5.63
C GLY A 135 -2.51 -18.20 -4.57
N ILE A 136 -1.27 -18.03 -4.11
CA ILE A 136 -0.64 -18.94 -3.14
C ILE A 136 -0.87 -18.45 -1.71
N GLY A 137 -1.35 -19.35 -0.84
CA GLY A 137 -1.40 -19.10 0.61
C GLY A 137 -2.70 -18.47 1.15
N PHE A 138 -3.78 -18.50 0.37
CA PHE A 138 -5.10 -17.96 0.75
C PHE A 138 -6.12 -19.06 1.09
N THR A 139 -5.72 -20.06 1.87
CA THR A 139 -6.57 -21.23 2.19
C THR A 139 -7.30 -21.12 3.52
N SER A 140 -6.89 -20.19 4.40
CA SER A 140 -7.47 -20.07 5.73
C SER A 140 -8.81 -19.31 5.71
N PRO A 141 -9.71 -19.53 6.70
CA PRO A 141 -11.06 -18.95 6.70
C PRO A 141 -11.11 -17.42 6.61
N GLU A 142 -10.07 -16.71 7.05
CA GLU A 142 -9.99 -15.25 7.01
C GLU A 142 -10.00 -14.69 5.58
N TRP A 143 -9.59 -15.50 4.60
CA TRP A 143 -9.63 -15.19 3.16
C TRP A 143 -10.96 -15.54 2.50
N ASN A 144 -11.85 -16.28 3.19
CA ASN A 144 -13.15 -16.69 2.66
C ASN A 144 -14.17 -15.53 2.71
N VAL A 145 -13.91 -14.52 1.90
CA VAL A 145 -14.75 -13.34 1.74
C VAL A 145 -15.28 -13.36 0.31
N SER A 146 -16.61 -13.45 0.15
CA SER A 146 -17.23 -13.70 -1.15
C SER A 146 -16.80 -12.69 -2.23
N TRP A 147 -16.67 -11.42 -1.87
CA TRP A 147 -16.25 -10.34 -2.76
C TRP A 147 -14.72 -10.23 -2.98
N TRP A 148 -13.92 -11.13 -2.42
CA TRP A 148 -12.48 -11.27 -2.72
C TRP A 148 -12.18 -12.36 -3.76
N THR A 149 -13.14 -13.25 -4.02
CA THR A 149 -12.96 -14.44 -4.86
C THR A 149 -12.39 -14.14 -6.25
N GLY A 150 -12.81 -13.03 -6.88
CA GLY A 150 -12.32 -12.63 -8.19
C GLY A 150 -10.90 -12.03 -8.20
N LEU A 151 -10.37 -11.67 -7.03
CA LEU A 151 -9.08 -10.99 -6.89
C LEU A 151 -7.99 -11.89 -6.33
N LEU A 152 -8.32 -12.77 -5.39
CA LEU A 152 -7.36 -13.68 -4.75
C LEU A 152 -6.54 -14.53 -5.74
N PRO A 153 -7.07 -15.03 -6.88
CA PRO A 153 -6.27 -15.77 -7.86
C PRO A 153 -5.17 -14.94 -8.52
N GLN A 154 -5.25 -13.61 -8.46
CA GLN A 154 -4.27 -12.68 -9.01
C GLN A 154 -3.53 -11.91 -7.91
N ALA A 155 -3.82 -12.21 -6.64
CA ALA A 155 -3.20 -11.57 -5.50
C ALA A 155 -1.95 -12.31 -5.07
N THR A 156 -0.99 -11.59 -4.51
CA THR A 156 0.19 -12.19 -3.86
C THR A 156 0.20 -11.82 -2.38
N ARG A 157 0.56 -12.75 -1.50
CA ARG A 157 0.56 -12.50 -0.05
C ARG A 157 1.68 -11.54 0.34
N ILE A 158 1.39 -10.60 1.23
CA ILE A 158 2.33 -9.63 1.80
C ILE A 158 2.15 -9.52 3.31
N ALA A 159 3.24 -9.20 4.02
CA ALA A 159 3.21 -8.88 5.44
C ALA A 159 3.60 -7.42 5.64
N ILE A 160 2.64 -6.55 5.96
CA ILE A 160 2.89 -5.13 6.18
C ILE A 160 3.18 -4.90 7.66
N SER A 161 4.43 -4.58 8.01
CA SER A 161 4.78 -4.11 9.35
C SER A 161 4.46 -2.62 9.50
N PRO A 162 4.16 -2.12 10.71
CA PRO A 162 4.15 -0.69 10.94
C PRO A 162 5.55 -0.13 10.65
N MET A 163 5.62 0.95 9.87
CA MET A 163 6.87 1.64 9.63
C MET A 163 7.09 2.62 10.78
N PHE A 164 8.03 2.31 11.65
CA PHE A 164 8.45 3.23 12.70
C PHE A 164 9.71 3.96 12.23
N ALA A 165 9.81 5.25 12.53
CA ALA A 165 11.10 5.92 12.45
C ALA A 165 12.06 5.20 13.39
N VAL A 166 13.22 4.79 12.87
CA VAL A 166 14.29 4.26 13.73
C VAL A 166 14.70 5.35 14.70
N SER A 167 14.59 5.07 16.00
CA SER A 167 14.81 6.01 17.10
C SER A 167 16.20 6.66 17.14
N TYR A 168 17.17 6.14 16.38
CA TYR A 168 18.46 6.79 16.19
C TYR A 168 18.42 7.98 15.22
N LEU A 169 17.53 7.98 14.22
CA LEU A 169 17.35 9.12 13.31
C LEU A 169 16.66 10.31 13.99
N ASP A 170 15.88 10.08 15.05
CA ASP A 170 15.26 11.16 15.82
C ASP A 170 16.30 12.09 16.48
N LYS A 171 17.45 11.55 16.89
CA LYS A 171 18.55 12.36 17.45
C LYS A 171 19.21 13.24 16.38
N VAL A 172 19.39 12.71 15.17
CA VAL A 172 20.03 13.44 14.06
C VAL A 172 19.09 14.50 13.46
N GLY A 173 17.79 14.20 13.35
CA GLY A 173 16.78 15.16 12.89
C GLY A 173 16.63 16.34 13.86
N GLY A 174 16.61 16.07 15.17
CA GLY A 174 16.58 17.11 16.19
C GLY A 174 17.84 18.00 16.18
N GLU A 175 19.02 17.42 15.99
CA GLU A 175 20.27 18.20 15.85
C GLU A 175 20.31 18.99 14.55
N LEU A 176 19.92 18.41 13.42
CA LEU A 176 19.90 19.09 12.13
C LEU A 176 18.88 20.24 12.11
N ALA A 177 17.68 20.03 12.67
CA ALA A 177 16.67 21.07 12.82
C ALA A 177 17.18 22.22 13.70
N ARG A 178 17.84 21.92 14.83
CA ARG A 178 18.47 22.94 15.69
C ARG A 178 19.61 23.67 15.00
N MET A 179 20.41 22.98 14.18
CA MET A 179 21.46 23.59 13.38
C MET A 179 20.88 24.51 12.30
N MET A 180 19.76 24.14 11.67
CA MET A 180 19.07 24.95 10.66
C MET A 180 18.38 26.16 11.29
N GLU A 181 17.74 26.02 12.46
CA GLU A 181 17.18 27.13 13.23
C GLU A 181 18.27 28.11 13.69
N SER A 182 19.43 27.62 14.12
CA SER A 182 20.57 28.47 14.51
C SER A 182 21.14 29.30 13.33
N ARG A 183 20.97 28.83 12.08
CA ARG A 183 21.37 29.55 10.87
C ARG A 183 20.33 30.56 10.39
N SER A 184 19.06 30.39 10.77
CA SER A 184 17.96 31.27 10.35
C SER A 184 17.72 32.45 11.29
N ALA A 185 18.51 32.59 12.37
CA ALA A 185 18.38 33.65 13.37
C ALA A 185 19.08 34.99 13.00
N ALA A 186 19.31 35.27 11.72
CA ALA A 186 19.56 36.64 11.24
C ALA A 186 18.22 37.24 10.78
N PRO A 187 17.79 38.41 11.29
CA PRO A 187 16.41 38.84 11.13
C PRO A 187 16.20 39.46 9.75
N VAL A 188 15.25 38.91 8.99
CA VAL A 188 14.53 39.66 7.96
C VAL A 188 13.05 39.44 8.25
N GLY A 189 12.38 40.48 8.72
CA GLY A 189 10.93 40.48 8.87
C GLY A 189 10.27 40.55 7.50
N ILE A 190 9.07 39.95 7.38
CA ILE A 190 7.94 40.36 6.53
C ILE A 190 6.71 39.51 6.93
N GLU A 191 5.53 40.11 6.71
CA GLU A 191 4.20 39.86 7.25
C GLU A 191 3.57 38.46 7.08
N LYS A 192 2.67 38.15 8.02
CA LYS A 192 1.78 36.99 8.01
C LYS A 192 0.60 37.21 7.05
N SER A 193 0.42 36.31 6.09
CA SER A 193 -0.83 36.12 5.36
C SER A 193 -1.44 34.78 5.77
N SER A 194 -2.61 34.84 6.42
CA SER A 194 -3.40 33.69 6.83
C SER A 194 -4.18 33.17 5.62
N THR A 195 -3.97 31.92 5.22
CA THR A 195 -4.82 31.26 4.22
C THR A 195 -5.42 29.98 4.79
N THR A 196 -6.71 30.08 5.04
CA THR A 196 -7.66 29.05 5.44
C THR A 196 -7.66 27.87 4.46
N VAL A 197 -7.50 26.64 4.96
CA VAL A 197 -7.74 25.42 4.18
C VAL A 197 -9.25 25.24 3.99
N VAL A 198 -9.69 25.35 2.74
CA VAL A 198 -11.08 25.11 2.33
C VAL A 198 -11.29 23.60 2.18
N PHE A 199 -12.17 23.03 3.00
CA PHE A 199 -12.73 21.69 2.79
C PHE A 199 -13.66 21.72 1.57
N CYS A 200 -13.24 21.13 0.44
CA CYS A 200 -14.16 20.83 -0.66
C CYS A 200 -14.87 19.50 -0.39
N ARG A 201 -16.05 19.59 0.21
CA ARG A 201 -17.09 18.56 0.13
C ARG A 201 -17.67 18.53 -1.30
N GLY A 202 -17.67 17.33 -1.90
CA GLY A 202 -18.69 16.94 -2.88
C GLY A 202 -18.17 16.66 -4.28
N LEU A 203 -18.44 15.45 -4.78
CA LEU A 203 -19.31 15.19 -5.94
C LEU A 203 -19.22 13.70 -6.30
N PHE A 204 -20.21 12.91 -5.86
CA PHE A 204 -20.58 11.65 -6.48
C PHE A 204 -22.10 11.69 -6.69
N HIS A 205 -22.52 11.65 -7.95
CA HIS A 205 -23.84 11.19 -8.39
C HIS A 205 -23.65 9.78 -8.93
#